data_AF-A0A1F3VD82-F1
#
_entry.id   AF-A0A1F3VD82-F1
#
_cell.length_a   1.000
_cell.length_b   1.000
_cell.length_c   1.000
_cell.angle_alpha   90.00
_cell.angle_beta   90.00
_cell.angle_gamma   90.00
#
_symmetry.space_group_name_H-M   'P 1'
#
loop_
_entity.id
_entity.type
_entity.pdbx_description
1 polymer ?
#
loop_
_entity_poly.entity_id
_entity_poly.type
_entity_poly.pdbx_seq_one_letter_code
_entity_poly.pdbx_strand_id
1 'polypeptide(L)'
;MNYRILIIYSISFLLLSIFSSGTRKDNLKKININDHSFLFAQKVHIRRNFHSSQMGQLLLSYTTGDRTSLSKHIKEVHNSLYIMHLFTPSGIHLAAIYLVLLPVLGLIKKRNKKSYHFILTLTSLLPLLLSGFYSVKRVAMLRAISSLTKLANFNSSLWWSFIGAFSLDLIFGALIKSPLSFIYSFLFLGAIISVHQAPQNHFIIALLGGQFLISFIARGSVNILGVLLGIFATSIFSLLFPILFFYYLFCRYLPVTVGEWSLSVYFQFIEWLSTHCNYIPPVQSDLYILACFVIFFAVPHQLIKGALIALLILIHFIS
;
A
#
# COMPACT_ATOMS: atom_id res chain seq x y z
N MET A 1 3.44 23.62 -2.48
CA MET A 1 2.99 22.22 -2.69
C MET A 1 4.16 21.29 -2.96
N ASN A 2 5.03 21.66 -3.89
CA ASN A 2 6.19 20.89 -4.35
C ASN A 2 7.24 20.54 -3.28
N TYR A 3 7.48 21.41 -2.29
CA TYR A 3 8.47 21.14 -1.24
C TYR A 3 8.08 19.96 -0.34
N ARG A 4 6.78 19.63 -0.22
CA ARG A 4 6.30 18.54 0.64
C ARG A 4 6.83 17.19 0.18
N ILE A 5 6.76 16.91 -1.13
CA ILE A 5 7.26 15.65 -1.68
C ILE A 5 8.79 15.56 -1.59
N LEU A 6 9.50 16.68 -1.75
CA LEU A 6 10.94 16.73 -1.54
C LEU A 6 11.31 16.38 -0.10
N ILE A 7 10.58 16.92 0.89
CA ILE A 7 10.75 16.54 2.30
C ILE A 7 10.52 15.04 2.50
N ILE A 8 9.45 14.48 1.92
CA ILE A 8 9.15 13.04 2.01
C ILE A 8 10.30 12.22 1.43
N TYR A 9 10.80 12.56 0.25
CA TYR A 9 11.90 11.83 -0.40
C TYR A 9 13.20 11.95 0.39
N SER A 10 13.57 13.14 0.86
CA SER A 10 14.80 13.33 1.65
C SER A 10 14.78 12.56 2.97
N ILE A 11 13.68 12.63 3.72
CA ILE A 11 13.54 11.88 4.97
C ILE A 11 13.53 10.38 4.70
N SER A 12 12.81 9.93 3.66
CA SER A 12 12.76 8.50 3.28
C SER A 12 14.13 8.00 2.84
N PHE A 13 14.89 8.79 2.08
CA PHE A 13 16.25 8.46 1.66
C PHE A 13 17.17 8.26 2.86
N LEU A 14 17.15 9.20 3.81
CA LEU A 14 17.95 9.10 5.04
C LEU A 14 17.57 7.86 5.84
N LEU A 15 16.28 7.62 6.07
CA LEU A 15 15.81 6.45 6.79
C LEU A 15 16.18 5.14 6.06
N LEU A 16 15.95 5.05 4.74
CA LEU A 16 16.33 3.87 3.96
C LEU A 16 17.83 3.64 3.99
N SER A 17 18.65 4.69 3.95
CA SER A 17 20.11 4.56 4.01
C SER A 17 20.58 4.02 5.37
N ILE A 18 19.95 4.46 6.46
CA ILE A 18 20.25 3.99 7.82
C ILE A 18 19.79 2.54 8.02
N PHE A 19 18.59 2.20 7.56
CA PHE A 19 17.96 0.90 7.86
C PHE A 19 18.20 -0.18 6.80
N SER A 20 18.69 0.16 5.60
CA SER A 20 19.06 -0.85 4.58
C SER A 20 20.47 -1.39 4.77
N SER A 21 21.41 -0.59 5.30
CA SER A 21 22.79 -1.01 5.54
C SER A 21 22.90 -2.02 6.70
N GLY A 22 21.97 -1.93 7.66
CA GLY A 22 21.79 -2.92 8.71
C GLY A 22 20.86 -4.03 8.25
N THR A 23 21.32 -4.96 7.41
CA THR A 23 20.65 -6.25 7.21
C THR A 23 20.73 -7.06 8.51
N ARG A 24 19.97 -6.63 9.52
CA ARG A 24 19.48 -7.53 10.55
C ARG A 24 18.61 -8.51 9.78
N LYS A 25 19.06 -9.77 9.69
CA LYS A 25 18.13 -10.89 9.52
C LYS A 25 17.11 -10.68 10.62
N ASP A 26 15.98 -10.06 10.27
CA ASP A 26 14.80 -10.09 11.11
C ASP A 26 14.50 -11.58 11.23
N ASN A 27 15.00 -12.18 12.31
CA ASN A 27 14.26 -13.17 13.04
C ASN A 27 12.93 -12.49 13.35
N LEU A 28 12.05 -12.45 12.34
CA LEU A 28 10.63 -12.36 12.51
C LEU A 28 10.39 -13.47 13.52
N LYS A 29 10.36 -13.10 14.81
CA LYS A 29 9.81 -13.95 15.85
C LYS A 29 8.51 -14.37 15.21
N LYS A 30 8.43 -15.65 14.79
CA LYS A 30 7.18 -16.26 14.42
C LYS A 30 6.28 -15.82 15.54
N ILE A 31 5.33 -14.92 15.25
CA ILE A 31 4.27 -14.65 16.19
C ILE A 31 3.69 -16.04 16.34
N ASN A 32 3.99 -16.64 17.50
CA ASN A 32 3.59 -17.99 17.78
C ASN A 32 2.10 -17.80 18.01
N ILE A 33 1.32 -17.87 16.92
CA ILE A 33 -0.13 -17.89 16.97
C ILE A 33 -0.48 -19.29 17.51
N ASN A 34 -0.05 -19.55 18.74
CA ASN A 34 -0.66 -20.53 19.62
C ASN A 34 -1.98 -19.89 20.06
N ASP A 35 -2.92 -19.76 19.14
CA ASP A 35 -4.24 -19.27 19.47
C ASP A 35 -5.25 -20.12 18.72
N HIS A 36 -6.07 -20.82 19.49
CA HIS A 36 -7.33 -21.48 19.11
C HIS A 36 -8.38 -20.49 18.56
N SER A 37 -7.94 -19.41 17.93
CA SER A 37 -8.73 -18.29 17.46
C SER A 37 -9.45 -18.61 16.15
N PHE A 38 -10.56 -17.91 15.94
CA PHE A 38 -11.32 -17.86 14.70
C PHE A 38 -10.44 -17.92 13.43
N LEU A 39 -9.30 -17.21 13.40
CA LEU A 39 -8.36 -17.16 12.28
C LEU A 39 -7.76 -18.53 11.92
N PHE A 40 -7.39 -19.33 12.93
CA PHE A 40 -6.86 -20.68 12.70
C PHE A 40 -7.93 -21.57 12.05
N ALA A 41 -9.15 -21.49 12.57
CA ALA A 41 -10.25 -22.29 12.04
C ALA A 41 -10.64 -21.87 10.60
N GLN A 42 -10.59 -20.58 10.27
CA GLN A 42 -10.74 -20.11 8.88
C GLN A 42 -9.61 -20.63 7.98
N LYS A 43 -8.36 -20.56 8.45
CA LYS A 43 -7.19 -21.05 7.72
C LYS A 43 -7.29 -22.55 7.42
N VAL A 44 -7.73 -23.35 8.39
CA VAL A 44 -7.96 -24.80 8.20
C VAL A 44 -9.11 -25.05 7.22
N HIS A 45 -10.22 -24.32 7.36
CA HIS A 45 -11.38 -24.49 6.49
C HIS A 45 -11.05 -24.18 5.02
N ILE A 46 -10.41 -23.02 4.76
CA ILE A 46 -9.99 -22.61 3.41
C ILE A 46 -9.04 -23.64 2.80
N ARG A 47 -8.06 -24.13 3.57
CA ARG A 47 -7.10 -25.13 3.08
C ARG A 47 -7.72 -26.48 2.74
N ARG A 48 -8.81 -26.86 3.40
CA ARG A 48 -9.49 -28.14 3.17
C ARG A 48 -10.47 -28.09 2.02
N ASN A 49 -11.15 -26.96 1.82
CA ASN A 49 -12.28 -26.91 0.91
C ASN A 49 -11.97 -26.25 -0.44
N PHE A 50 -10.89 -25.47 -0.57
CA PHE A 50 -10.43 -24.98 -1.87
C PHE A 50 -9.90 -26.12 -2.72
N HIS A 51 -10.30 -26.17 -4.00
CA HIS A 51 -9.80 -27.18 -4.94
C HIS A 51 -8.32 -26.95 -5.23
N SER A 52 -7.91 -25.69 -5.41
CA SER A 52 -6.53 -25.26 -5.57
C SER A 52 -5.96 -24.78 -4.24
N SER A 53 -5.00 -25.55 -3.70
CA SER A 53 -4.24 -25.15 -2.51
C SER A 53 -3.57 -23.78 -2.68
N GLN A 54 -3.12 -23.46 -3.90
CA GLN A 54 -2.50 -22.17 -4.21
C GLN A 54 -3.48 -21.01 -4.07
N MET A 55 -4.73 -21.16 -4.56
CA MET A 55 -5.74 -20.11 -4.44
C MET A 55 -6.17 -19.89 -2.98
N GLY A 56 -6.31 -20.98 -2.21
CA GLY A 56 -6.58 -20.88 -0.77
C GLY A 56 -5.47 -20.15 -0.02
N GLN A 57 -4.20 -20.42 -0.36
CA GLN A 57 -3.06 -19.70 0.21
C GLN A 57 -3.02 -18.23 -0.24
N LEU A 58 -3.35 -17.95 -1.50
CA LEU A 58 -3.41 -16.60 -2.04
C LEU A 58 -4.47 -15.75 -1.32
N LEU A 59 -5.67 -16.31 -1.09
CA LEU A 59 -6.72 -15.68 -0.28
C LEU A 59 -6.20 -15.32 1.11
N LEU A 60 -5.58 -16.29 1.79
CA LEU A 60 -5.03 -16.10 3.12
C LEU A 60 -3.96 -15.01 3.12
N SER A 61 -3.09 -14.97 2.12
CA SER A 61 -2.05 -13.94 2.01
C SER A 61 -2.61 -12.55 1.77
N TYR A 62 -3.64 -12.39 0.95
CA TYR A 62 -4.32 -11.11 0.76
C TYR A 62 -5.06 -10.65 2.02
N THR A 63 -5.72 -11.54 2.75
CA THR A 63 -6.53 -11.12 3.91
C THR A 63 -5.72 -10.97 5.19
N THR A 64 -4.76 -11.86 5.44
CA THR A 64 -3.99 -11.92 6.70
C THR A 64 -2.57 -11.38 6.59
N GLY A 65 -2.04 -11.27 5.37
CA GLY A 65 -0.64 -10.92 5.13
C GLY A 65 0.36 -12.06 5.35
N ASP A 66 -0.10 -13.29 5.62
CA ASP A 66 0.77 -14.46 5.74
C ASP A 66 1.28 -14.90 4.36
N ARG A 67 2.54 -14.57 4.05
CA ARG A 67 3.21 -14.89 2.78
C ARG A 67 4.02 -16.19 2.82
N THR A 68 4.01 -16.90 3.96
CA THR A 68 4.94 -18.02 4.19
C THR A 68 4.69 -19.19 3.26
N SER A 69 3.42 -19.49 2.96
CA SER A 69 3.04 -20.59 2.08
C SER A 69 3.03 -20.24 0.60
N LEU A 70 3.12 -18.96 0.21
CA LEU A 70 3.05 -18.56 -1.19
C LEU A 70 4.19 -19.18 -2.01
N SER A 71 3.83 -19.74 -3.17
CA SER A 71 4.78 -20.27 -4.14
C SER A 71 5.72 -19.18 -4.65
N LYS A 72 6.90 -19.58 -5.12
CA LYS A 72 7.89 -18.67 -5.69
C LYS A 72 7.32 -17.91 -6.90
N HIS A 73 6.60 -18.62 -7.78
CA HIS A 73 5.93 -18.06 -8.95
C HIS A 73 4.98 -16.90 -8.59
N ILE A 74 4.08 -17.09 -7.62
CA ILE A 74 3.14 -16.03 -7.20
C ILE A 74 3.90 -14.79 -6.73
N LYS A 75 5.00 -14.98 -5.97
CA LYS A 75 5.84 -13.88 -5.48
C LYS A 75 6.54 -13.16 -6.63
N GLU A 76 7.11 -13.90 -7.58
CA GLU A 76 7.80 -13.35 -8.76
C GLU A 76 6.85 -12.53 -9.62
N VAL A 77 5.67 -13.07 -9.94
CA VAL A 77 4.61 -12.41 -10.69
C VAL A 77 4.18 -11.11 -10.00
N HIS A 78 3.89 -11.12 -8.69
CA HIS A 78 3.52 -9.91 -7.96
C HIS A 78 4.67 -8.90 -7.81
N ASN A 79 5.91 -9.39 -7.73
CA ASN A 79 7.08 -8.53 -7.63
C ASN A 79 7.36 -7.81 -8.94
N SER A 80 7.19 -8.48 -10.09
CA SER A 80 7.36 -7.87 -11.42
C SER A 80 6.43 -6.68 -11.67
N LEU A 81 5.28 -6.66 -10.99
CA LEU A 81 4.27 -5.59 -11.07
C LEU A 81 4.34 -4.62 -9.88
N TYR A 82 5.33 -4.75 -8.98
CA TYR A 82 5.45 -3.92 -7.76
C TYR A 82 4.21 -3.97 -6.83
N ILE A 83 3.40 -5.02 -6.93
CA ILE A 83 2.15 -5.22 -6.16
C ILE A 83 2.32 -6.16 -4.95
N MET A 84 3.56 -6.46 -4.54
CA MET A 84 3.81 -7.25 -3.31
C MET A 84 3.18 -6.64 -2.06
N HIS A 85 2.87 -5.34 -2.09
CA HIS A 85 2.18 -4.65 -1.01
C HIS A 85 0.71 -5.09 -0.84
N LEU A 86 0.11 -5.78 -1.83
CA LEU A 86 -1.22 -6.38 -1.70
C LEU A 86 -1.25 -7.53 -0.68
N PHE A 87 -0.13 -8.20 -0.44
CA PHE A 87 0.01 -9.20 0.62
C PHE A 87 0.34 -8.60 1.99
N THR A 88 0.20 -7.30 2.17
CA THR A 88 0.33 -6.64 3.46
C THR A 88 -0.96 -5.89 3.69
N PRO A 89 -1.76 -6.27 4.70
CA PRO A 89 -2.94 -5.52 5.06
C PRO A 89 -2.55 -4.06 5.28
N SER A 90 -3.14 -3.20 4.45
CA SER A 90 -2.71 -1.82 4.22
C SER A 90 -3.91 -0.89 4.13
N GLY A 91 -3.69 0.37 3.79
CA GLY A 91 -4.75 1.35 3.61
C GLY A 91 -5.81 0.95 2.59
N ILE A 92 -5.45 0.18 1.56
CA ILE A 92 -6.40 -0.33 0.55
C ILE A 92 -7.37 -1.32 1.19
N HIS A 93 -6.86 -2.22 2.04
CA HIS A 93 -7.66 -3.22 2.73
C HIS A 93 -8.64 -2.54 3.70
N LEU A 94 -8.14 -1.53 4.43
CA LEU A 94 -8.98 -0.73 5.31
C LEU A 94 -10.03 0.05 4.51
N ALA A 95 -9.64 0.72 3.42
CA ALA A 95 -10.55 1.48 2.57
C ALA A 95 -11.67 0.61 2.00
N ALA A 96 -11.35 -0.62 1.58
CA ALA A 96 -12.30 -1.61 1.11
C ALA A 96 -13.32 -2.02 2.20
N ILE A 97 -12.90 -2.24 3.45
CA ILE A 97 -13.83 -2.50 4.57
C ILE A 97 -14.74 -1.29 4.78
N TYR A 98 -14.18 -0.08 4.73
CA TYR A 98 -14.98 1.13 4.88
C TYR A 98 -15.95 1.36 3.71
N LEU A 99 -15.68 0.85 2.51
CA LEU A 99 -16.58 0.92 1.37
C LEU A 99 -17.93 0.28 1.71
N VAL A 100 -17.90 -0.88 2.39
CA VAL A 100 -19.11 -1.55 2.89
C VAL A 100 -19.85 -0.70 3.93
N LEU A 101 -19.13 0.09 4.74
CA LEU A 101 -19.71 0.98 5.74
C LEU A 101 -20.21 2.32 5.16
N LEU A 102 -19.82 2.68 3.91
CA LEU A 102 -20.15 3.98 3.32
C LEU A 102 -21.65 4.29 3.28
N PRO A 103 -22.58 3.36 2.92
CA PRO A 103 -24.01 3.66 2.89
C PRO A 103 -24.53 4.11 4.26
N VAL A 104 -24.16 3.38 5.31
CA VAL A 104 -24.56 3.68 6.71
C VAL A 104 -23.95 5.00 7.16
N LEU A 105 -22.66 5.19 6.94
CA LEU A 105 -21.96 6.43 7.28
C LEU A 105 -22.52 7.63 6.50
N GLY A 106 -22.97 7.43 5.25
CA GLY A 106 -23.61 8.43 4.42
C GLY A 106 -24.96 8.90 4.98
N LEU A 107 -25.80 7.97 5.46
CA LEU A 107 -27.06 8.30 6.12
C LEU A 107 -26.83 9.11 7.41
N ILE A 108 -25.84 8.72 8.21
CA ILE A 108 -25.46 9.44 9.44
C ILE A 108 -24.96 10.86 9.09
N LYS A 109 -24.12 11.00 8.07
CA LYS A 109 -23.58 12.30 7.62
C LYS A 109 -24.69 13.27 7.21
N LYS A 110 -25.74 12.78 6.52
CA LYS A 110 -26.90 13.60 6.13
C LYS A 110 -27.68 14.11 7.33
N ARG A 111 -27.76 13.34 8.42
CA ARG A 111 -28.47 13.73 9.65
C ARG A 111 -27.64 14.65 10.55
N ASN A 112 -26.39 14.27 10.83
CA ASN A 112 -25.53 15.03 11.73
C ASN A 112 -24.04 14.83 11.39
N LYS A 113 -23.39 15.89 10.91
CA LYS A 113 -21.97 15.90 10.53
C LYS A 113 -21.04 15.60 11.72
N LYS A 114 -21.38 16.06 12.94
CA LYS A 114 -20.59 15.77 14.15
C LYS A 114 -20.66 14.28 14.50
N SER A 115 -21.85 13.69 14.49
CA SER A 115 -22.02 12.24 14.71
C SER A 115 -21.27 11.40 13.68
N TYR A 116 -21.26 11.83 12.41
CA TYR A 116 -20.46 11.18 11.37
C TYR A 116 -18.96 11.18 11.71
N HIS A 117 -18.38 12.33 12.07
CA HIS A 117 -16.97 12.40 12.42
C HIS A 117 -16.64 11.66 13.72
N PHE A 118 -17.55 11.66 14.69
CA PHE A 118 -17.41 10.89 15.93
C PHE A 118 -17.35 9.37 15.65
N ILE A 119 -18.33 8.83 14.92
CA ILE A 119 -18.38 7.40 14.56
C ILE A 119 -17.20 7.02 13.66
N LEU A 120 -16.84 7.87 12.71
CA LEU A 120 -15.67 7.63 11.86
C LEU A 120 -14.36 7.58 12.68
N THR A 121 -14.23 8.46 13.68
CA THR A 121 -13.08 8.43 14.60
C THR A 121 -13.07 7.14 15.41
N LEU A 122 -14.20 6.78 16.06
CA LEU A 122 -14.31 5.58 16.88
C LEU A 122 -13.98 4.30 16.09
N THR A 123 -14.58 4.15 14.90
CA THR A 123 -14.29 3.01 14.02
C THR A 123 -12.83 2.99 13.54
N SER A 124 -12.23 4.16 13.31
CA SER A 124 -10.81 4.26 12.90
C SER A 124 -9.84 3.95 14.04
N LEU A 125 -10.27 3.97 15.30
CA LEU A 125 -9.44 3.57 16.44
C LEU A 125 -9.46 2.05 16.67
N LEU A 126 -10.46 1.31 16.18
CA LEU A 126 -10.56 -0.15 16.37
C LEU A 126 -9.31 -0.91 15.88
N PRO A 127 -8.72 -0.62 14.70
CA PRO A 127 -7.52 -1.33 14.25
C PRO A 127 -6.29 -1.14 15.14
N LEU A 128 -6.26 -0.11 15.99
CA LEU A 128 -5.13 0.13 16.92
C LEU A 128 -5.05 -0.94 18.01
N LEU A 129 -6.18 -1.57 18.35
CA LEU A 129 -6.29 -2.65 19.34
C LEU A 129 -5.71 -3.98 18.84
N LEU A 130 -5.55 -4.16 17.52
CA LEU A 130 -5.02 -5.39 16.95
C LEU A 130 -3.51 -5.50 17.23
N SER A 131 -2.99 -6.67 17.56
CA SER A 131 -1.54 -6.90 17.59
C SER A 131 -0.99 -6.94 16.16
N GLY A 132 0.14 -6.26 15.90
CA GLY A 132 0.71 -6.17 14.55
C GLY A 132 0.01 -5.16 13.62
N PHE A 133 -0.06 -5.48 12.32
CA PHE A 133 -0.71 -4.67 11.27
C PHE A 133 -0.34 -3.17 11.25
N TYR A 134 0.94 -2.85 11.45
CA TYR A 134 1.43 -1.46 11.56
C TYR A 134 1.02 -0.55 10.39
N SER A 135 0.92 -1.08 9.17
CA SER A 135 0.45 -0.30 8.00
C SER A 135 -1.03 0.08 8.10
N VAL A 136 -1.89 -0.84 8.57
CA VAL A 136 -3.32 -0.54 8.81
C VAL A 136 -3.45 0.50 9.93
N LYS A 137 -2.71 0.32 11.03
CA LYS A 137 -2.73 1.24 12.18
C LYS A 137 -2.40 2.67 11.80
N ARG A 138 -1.39 2.89 10.95
CA ARG A 138 -1.05 4.23 10.47
C ARG A 138 -2.15 4.89 9.66
N VAL A 139 -2.77 4.14 8.74
CA VAL A 139 -3.87 4.69 7.94
C VAL A 139 -5.11 4.94 8.79
N ALA A 140 -5.38 4.05 9.75
CA ALA A 140 -6.45 4.21 10.72
C ALA A 140 -6.23 5.44 11.62
N MET A 141 -5.00 5.64 12.10
CA MET A 141 -4.62 6.82 12.88
C MET A 141 -4.69 8.12 12.06
N LEU A 142 -4.22 8.12 10.81
CA LEU A 142 -4.38 9.25 9.90
C LEU A 142 -5.86 9.65 9.74
N ARG A 143 -6.74 8.65 9.55
CA ARG A 143 -8.19 8.87 9.45
C ARG A 143 -8.79 9.36 10.76
N ALA A 144 -8.38 8.81 11.90
CA ALA A 144 -8.83 9.21 13.22
C ALA A 144 -8.46 10.68 13.49
N ILE A 145 -7.20 11.09 13.28
CA ILE A 145 -6.75 12.47 13.47
C ILE A 145 -7.47 13.43 12.50
N SER A 146 -7.59 13.06 11.22
CA SER A 146 -8.30 13.89 10.24
C SER A 146 -9.79 14.05 10.56
N SER A 147 -10.41 13.05 11.19
CA SER A 147 -11.82 13.11 11.60
C SER A 147 -11.99 13.87 12.91
N LEU A 148 -11.08 13.70 13.86
CA LEU A 148 -11.07 14.37 15.15
C LEU A 148 -10.87 15.89 15.00
N THR A 149 -9.95 16.31 14.12
CA THR A 149 -9.76 17.74 13.81
C THR A 149 -11.03 18.37 13.25
N LYS A 150 -11.73 17.68 12.35
CA LYS A 150 -13.04 18.12 11.84
C LYS A 150 -14.13 18.13 12.92
N LEU A 151 -14.12 17.18 13.85
CA LEU A 151 -15.05 17.14 14.98
C LEU A 151 -14.86 18.34 15.92
N ALA A 152 -13.61 18.72 16.16
CA ALA A 152 -13.22 19.86 16.98
C ALA A 152 -13.25 21.20 16.22
N ASN A 153 -13.83 21.23 15.00
CA ASN A 153 -13.90 22.41 14.13
C ASN A 153 -12.54 23.04 13.77
N PHE A 154 -11.44 22.29 13.90
CA PHE A 154 -10.13 22.74 13.42
C PHE A 154 -10.00 22.43 11.93
N ASN A 155 -9.73 23.47 11.12
CA ASN A 155 -9.47 23.32 9.69
C ASN A 155 -8.03 22.85 9.44
N SER A 156 -7.73 21.61 9.84
CA SER A 156 -6.42 21.01 9.64
C SER A 156 -6.29 20.43 8.23
N SER A 157 -5.22 20.79 7.53
CA SER A 157 -4.91 20.18 6.23
C SER A 157 -4.59 18.69 6.39
N LEU A 158 -4.86 17.89 5.35
CA LEU A 158 -4.53 16.46 5.33
C LEU A 158 -3.03 16.21 5.60
N TRP A 159 -2.17 17.14 5.17
CA TRP A 159 -0.74 17.12 5.44
C TRP A 159 -0.43 17.15 6.94
N TRP A 160 -1.10 18.00 7.72
CA TRP A 160 -0.88 18.06 9.17
C TRP A 160 -1.43 16.82 9.88
N SER A 161 -2.53 16.25 9.39
CA SER A 161 -3.01 14.95 9.90
C SER A 161 -2.01 13.82 9.62
N PHE A 162 -1.33 13.86 8.46
CA PHE A 162 -0.25 12.93 8.12
C PHE A 162 0.96 13.07 9.05
N ILE A 163 1.45 14.30 9.26
CA ILE A 163 2.56 14.54 10.19
C ILE A 163 2.19 14.08 11.60
N GLY A 164 1.00 14.45 12.10
CA GLY A 164 0.52 14.02 13.41
C GLY A 164 0.46 12.50 13.55
N ALA A 165 -0.05 11.80 12.52
CA ALA A 165 -0.12 10.34 12.54
C ALA A 165 1.28 9.70 12.56
N PHE A 166 2.20 10.12 11.70
CA PHE A 166 3.54 9.52 11.67
C PHE A 166 4.39 9.87 12.88
N SER A 167 4.22 11.06 13.47
CA SER A 167 4.86 11.42 14.73
C SER A 167 4.37 10.53 15.88
N LEU A 168 3.06 10.31 15.99
CA LEU A 168 2.53 9.39 17.01
C LEU A 168 3.00 7.95 16.77
N ASP A 169 2.98 7.46 15.53
CA ASP A 169 3.42 6.10 15.21
C ASP A 169 4.91 5.89 15.54
N LEU A 170 5.72 6.93 15.30
CA LEU A 170 7.13 6.96 15.67
C LEU A 170 7.30 6.89 17.19
N ILE A 171 6.56 7.70 17.96
CA ILE A 171 6.59 7.70 19.44
C ILE A 171 6.18 6.33 20.00
N PHE A 172 5.18 5.66 19.40
CA PHE A 172 4.78 4.29 19.79
C PHE A 172 5.74 3.19 19.34
N GLY A 173 6.88 3.56 18.73
CA GLY A 173 8.00 2.70 18.42
C GLY A 173 7.81 1.86 17.14
N ALA A 174 6.94 2.28 16.21
CA ALA A 174 6.71 1.53 14.98
C ALA A 174 7.96 1.44 14.09
N LEU A 175 8.80 2.48 14.07
CA LEU A 175 10.09 2.46 13.35
C LEU A 175 11.03 1.37 13.88
N ILE A 176 11.03 1.10 15.19
CA ILE A 176 11.88 0.06 15.79
C ILE A 176 11.27 -1.33 15.53
N LYS A 177 9.95 -1.46 15.66
CA LYS A 177 9.24 -2.75 15.53
C LYS A 177 9.11 -3.24 14.09
N SER A 178 9.01 -2.33 13.12
CA SER A 178 8.83 -2.65 11.70
C SER A 178 9.39 -1.53 10.80
N PRO A 179 10.72 -1.35 10.72
CA PRO A 179 11.36 -0.19 10.09
C PRO A 179 11.00 -0.04 8.61
N LEU A 180 11.15 -1.09 7.81
CA LEU A 180 10.84 -1.02 6.37
C LEU A 180 9.37 -0.70 6.12
N SER A 181 8.47 -1.30 6.90
CA SER A 181 7.05 -0.97 6.81
C SER A 181 6.82 0.49 7.17
N PHE A 182 7.47 0.99 8.24
CA PHE A 182 7.44 2.40 8.64
C PHE A 182 7.80 3.31 7.46
N ILE A 183 8.99 3.09 6.90
CA ILE A 183 9.58 3.92 5.87
C ILE A 183 8.78 3.86 4.56
N TYR A 184 8.37 2.67 4.11
CA TYR A 184 7.58 2.55 2.88
C TYR A 184 6.22 3.23 2.97
N SER A 185 5.52 3.14 4.10
CA SER A 185 4.26 3.89 4.19
C SER A 185 4.50 5.38 4.37
N PHE A 186 5.58 5.83 5.02
CA PHE A 186 5.93 7.25 5.06
C PHE A 186 6.19 7.78 3.65
N LEU A 187 7.00 7.07 2.86
CA LEU A 187 7.32 7.39 1.48
C LEU A 187 6.07 7.44 0.60
N PHE A 188 5.33 6.33 0.48
CA PHE A 188 4.23 6.25 -0.47
C PHE A 188 3.01 7.06 -0.02
N LEU A 189 2.59 6.97 1.25
CA LEU A 189 1.46 7.76 1.74
C LEU A 189 1.79 9.26 1.76
N GLY A 190 3.02 9.60 2.14
CA GLY A 190 3.53 10.97 2.09
C GLY A 190 3.57 11.52 0.67
N ALA A 191 4.03 10.73 -0.31
CA ALA A 191 4.03 11.09 -1.72
C ALA A 191 2.61 11.38 -2.23
N ILE A 192 1.65 10.48 -1.97
CA ILE A 192 0.24 10.64 -2.35
C ILE A 192 -0.35 11.92 -1.74
N ILE A 193 -0.15 12.14 -0.43
CA ILE A 193 -0.70 13.31 0.27
C ILE A 193 -0.03 14.60 -0.19
N SER A 194 1.26 14.56 -0.54
CA SER A 194 1.99 15.74 -1.03
C SER A 194 1.43 16.27 -2.34
N VAL A 195 0.92 15.37 -3.20
CA VAL A 195 0.43 15.70 -4.55
C VAL A 195 -1.10 15.58 -4.70
N HIS A 196 -1.86 15.40 -3.61
CA HIS A 196 -3.32 15.19 -3.69
C HIS A 196 -4.12 16.36 -4.31
N GLN A 197 -3.54 17.56 -4.33
CA GLN A 197 -4.09 18.78 -4.97
C GLN A 197 -3.47 19.05 -6.34
N ALA A 198 -2.54 18.21 -6.81
CA ALA A 198 -1.88 18.33 -8.10
C ALA A 198 -2.71 17.66 -9.22
N PRO A 199 -2.35 17.91 -10.50
CA PRO A 199 -2.88 17.13 -11.60
C PRO A 199 -2.57 15.63 -11.43
N GLN A 200 -3.47 14.76 -11.92
CA GLN A 200 -3.41 13.31 -11.67
C GLN A 200 -2.09 12.65 -12.10
N ASN A 201 -1.43 13.15 -13.14
CA ASN A 201 -0.12 12.64 -13.56
C ASN A 201 0.97 12.77 -12.48
N HIS A 202 0.89 13.79 -11.60
CA HIS A 202 1.86 13.97 -10.52
C HIS A 202 1.76 12.84 -9.49
N PHE A 203 0.58 12.23 -9.31
CA PHE A 203 0.41 11.06 -8.46
C PHE A 203 1.22 9.87 -8.99
N ILE A 204 1.10 9.56 -10.28
CA ILE A 204 1.83 8.45 -10.91
C ILE A 204 3.34 8.70 -10.83
N ILE A 205 3.78 9.91 -11.16
CA ILE A 205 5.19 10.31 -11.12
C ILE A 205 5.73 10.25 -9.67
N ALA A 206 4.93 10.65 -8.68
CA ALA A 206 5.32 10.58 -7.27
C ALA A 206 5.46 9.14 -6.76
N LEU A 207 4.60 8.23 -7.20
CA LEU A 207 4.73 6.80 -6.89
C LEU A 207 5.94 6.18 -7.59
N LEU A 208 6.15 6.53 -8.86
CA LEU A 208 7.29 6.06 -9.64
C LEU A 208 8.62 6.53 -9.01
N GLY A 209 8.72 7.80 -8.61
CA GLY A 209 9.89 8.32 -7.89
C GLY A 209 10.12 7.61 -6.56
N GLY A 210 9.07 7.21 -5.86
CA GLY A 210 9.17 6.35 -4.67
C GLY A 210 9.76 4.97 -4.97
N GLN A 211 9.36 4.33 -6.08
CA GLN A 211 9.91 3.04 -6.51
C GLN A 211 11.39 3.17 -6.92
N PHE A 212 11.74 4.23 -7.68
CA PHE A 212 13.14 4.51 -8.03
C PHE A 212 14.00 4.77 -6.80
N LEU A 213 13.49 5.47 -5.78
CA LEU A 213 14.20 5.71 -4.52
C LEU A 213 14.49 4.40 -3.78
N ILE A 214 13.50 3.51 -3.66
CA ILE A 214 13.69 2.19 -3.02
C ILE A 214 14.69 1.37 -3.81
N SER A 215 14.52 1.31 -5.13
CA SER A 215 15.38 0.54 -6.02
C SER A 215 16.82 1.07 -6.05
N PHE A 216 17.03 2.38 -5.98
CA PHE A 216 18.37 2.98 -5.87
C PHE A 216 19.10 2.50 -4.61
N ILE A 217 18.45 2.55 -3.46
CA ILE A 217 19.02 2.07 -2.19
C ILE A 217 19.29 0.56 -2.23
N ALA A 218 18.38 -0.20 -2.84
CA ALA A 218 18.51 -1.65 -2.99
C ALA A 218 19.48 -2.08 -4.11
N ARG A 219 20.07 -1.14 -4.86
CA ARG A 219 20.87 -1.40 -6.08
C ARG A 219 20.12 -2.26 -7.10
N GLY A 220 18.81 -2.06 -7.22
CA GLY A 220 17.93 -2.76 -8.14
C GLY A 220 17.63 -1.97 -9.41
N SER A 221 16.69 -2.51 -10.19
CA SER A 221 16.12 -1.87 -11.35
C SER A 221 14.59 -1.75 -11.24
N VAL A 222 14.03 -0.76 -11.93
CA VAL A 222 12.60 -0.47 -11.97
C VAL A 222 12.05 -0.75 -13.36
N ASN A 223 11.10 -1.68 -13.45
CA ASN A 223 10.28 -1.81 -14.66
C ASN A 223 9.13 -0.80 -14.62
N ILE A 224 9.24 0.26 -15.44
CA ILE A 224 8.27 1.35 -15.49
C ILE A 224 6.88 0.82 -15.88
N LEU A 225 6.80 -0.07 -16.87
CA LEU A 225 5.54 -0.68 -17.28
C LEU A 225 4.96 -1.52 -16.15
N GLY A 226 5.80 -2.27 -15.43
CA GLY A 226 5.40 -3.00 -14.23
C GLY A 226 4.75 -2.14 -13.17
N VAL A 227 5.28 -0.95 -12.90
CA VAL A 227 4.67 0.01 -11.97
C VAL A 227 3.31 0.49 -12.46
N LEU A 228 3.18 0.84 -13.75
CA LEU A 228 1.92 1.32 -14.33
C LEU A 228 0.83 0.24 -14.33
N LEU A 229 1.17 -0.96 -14.82
CA LEU A 229 0.27 -2.12 -14.81
C LEU A 229 -0.05 -2.54 -13.36
N GLY A 230 0.89 -2.40 -12.44
CA GLY A 230 0.72 -2.63 -11.01
C GLY A 230 -0.29 -1.67 -10.36
N ILE A 231 -0.30 -0.39 -10.73
CA ILE A 231 -1.32 0.57 -10.28
C ILE A 231 -2.70 0.11 -10.76
N PHE A 232 -2.81 -0.29 -12.04
CA PHE A 232 -4.07 -0.79 -12.60
C PHE A 232 -4.57 -2.06 -11.89
N ALA A 233 -3.69 -3.03 -11.68
CA ALA A 233 -3.97 -4.23 -10.88
C ALA A 233 -4.46 -3.91 -9.46
N THR A 234 -3.77 -2.98 -8.79
CA THR A 234 -4.10 -2.52 -7.45
C THR A 234 -5.49 -1.86 -7.40
N SER A 235 -5.87 -1.10 -8.43
CA SER A 235 -7.21 -0.51 -8.53
C SER A 235 -8.29 -1.59 -8.64
N ILE A 236 -8.12 -2.60 -9.49
CA ILE A 236 -9.06 -3.73 -9.59
C ILE A 236 -9.14 -4.49 -8.27
N PHE A 237 -7.99 -4.76 -7.64
CA PHE A 237 -7.94 -5.39 -6.32
C PHE A 237 -8.73 -4.63 -5.28
N SER A 238 -8.67 -3.29 -5.29
CA SER A 238 -9.40 -2.49 -4.30
C SER A 238 -10.92 -2.66 -4.36
N LEU A 239 -11.46 -3.00 -5.54
CA LEU A 239 -12.87 -3.33 -5.75
C LEU A 239 -13.19 -4.79 -5.41
N LEU A 240 -12.25 -5.70 -5.69
CA LEU A 240 -12.40 -7.12 -5.45
C LEU A 240 -12.21 -7.50 -3.97
N PHE A 241 -11.31 -6.82 -3.27
CA PHE A 241 -10.92 -7.16 -1.91
C PHE A 241 -12.07 -7.18 -0.89
N PRO A 242 -13.06 -6.25 -0.88
CA PRO A 242 -14.22 -6.36 0.00
C PRO A 242 -14.95 -7.71 -0.15
N ILE A 243 -15.08 -8.21 -1.38
CA ILE A 243 -15.74 -9.49 -1.68
C ILE A 243 -14.90 -10.64 -1.14
N LEU A 244 -13.58 -10.62 -1.41
CA LEU A 244 -12.65 -11.65 -0.91
C LEU A 244 -12.57 -11.67 0.62
N PHE A 245 -12.56 -10.50 1.24
CA PHE A 245 -12.52 -10.35 2.69
C PHE A 245 -13.83 -10.83 3.33
N PHE A 246 -14.97 -10.47 2.75
CA PHE A 246 -16.27 -10.98 3.18
C PHE A 246 -16.33 -12.51 3.05
N TYR A 247 -15.90 -13.04 1.90
CA TYR A 247 -15.78 -14.48 1.71
C TYR A 247 -14.88 -15.11 2.78
N TYR A 248 -13.71 -14.52 3.08
CA TYR A 248 -12.82 -15.00 4.14
C TYR A 248 -13.50 -15.02 5.54
N LEU A 249 -14.33 -14.02 5.86
CA LEU A 249 -15.05 -13.98 7.14
C LEU A 249 -16.17 -15.02 7.21
N PHE A 250 -16.85 -15.29 6.09
CA PHE A 250 -18.03 -16.16 6.03
C PHE A 250 -17.78 -17.46 5.25
N CYS A 251 -16.52 -17.88 5.10
CA CYS A 251 -16.15 -18.99 4.22
C CYS A 251 -16.82 -20.32 4.58
N ARG A 252 -17.24 -20.48 5.84
CA ARG A 252 -17.99 -21.65 6.32
C ARG A 252 -19.42 -21.73 5.80
N TYR A 253 -20.00 -20.58 5.45
CA TYR A 253 -21.40 -20.45 5.04
C TYR A 253 -21.55 -20.18 3.55
N LEU A 254 -20.47 -19.76 2.88
CA LEU A 254 -20.46 -19.42 1.46
C LEU A 254 -19.87 -20.55 0.62
N PRO A 255 -20.41 -20.80 -0.58
CA PRO A 255 -19.86 -21.82 -1.48
C PRO A 255 -18.44 -21.44 -1.91
N VAL A 256 -17.52 -22.41 -1.86
CA VAL A 256 -16.10 -22.21 -2.16
C VAL A 256 -15.86 -21.76 -3.60
N THR A 257 -16.70 -22.24 -4.52
CA THR A 257 -16.62 -21.95 -5.95
C THR A 257 -16.59 -20.44 -6.23
N VAL A 258 -17.33 -19.62 -5.48
CA VAL A 258 -17.38 -18.17 -5.68
C VAL A 258 -16.05 -17.51 -5.29
N GLY A 259 -15.52 -17.85 -4.12
CA GLY A 259 -14.25 -17.31 -3.63
C GLY A 259 -13.08 -17.75 -4.52
N GLU A 260 -13.03 -19.04 -4.88
CA GLU A 260 -11.97 -19.60 -5.69
C GLU A 260 -11.98 -19.10 -7.14
N TRP A 261 -13.15 -19.01 -7.76
CA TRP A 261 -13.28 -18.50 -9.13
C TRP A 261 -12.83 -17.04 -9.23
N SER A 262 -13.30 -16.18 -8.33
CA SER A 262 -12.93 -14.75 -8.34
C SER A 262 -11.43 -14.52 -8.12
N LEU A 263 -10.81 -15.30 -7.23
CA LEU A 263 -9.34 -15.29 -7.05
C LEU A 263 -8.60 -15.78 -8.27
N SER A 264 -9.08 -16.86 -8.90
CA SER A 264 -8.44 -17.46 -10.06
C SER A 264 -8.45 -16.49 -11.25
N VAL A 265 -9.60 -15.85 -11.52
CA VAL A 265 -9.72 -14.83 -12.57
C VAL A 265 -8.78 -13.65 -12.31
N TYR A 266 -8.74 -13.15 -11.07
CA TYR A 266 -7.83 -12.06 -10.73
C TYR A 266 -6.36 -12.48 -10.85
N PHE A 267 -5.99 -13.68 -10.40
CA PHE A 267 -4.62 -14.16 -10.50
C PHE A 267 -4.18 -14.36 -11.97
N GLN A 268 -5.03 -14.94 -12.82
CA GLN A 268 -4.77 -15.04 -14.26
C GLN A 268 -4.58 -13.67 -14.90
N PHE A 269 -5.37 -12.67 -14.49
CA PHE A 269 -5.19 -11.29 -14.92
C PHE A 269 -3.84 -10.71 -14.47
N ILE A 270 -3.40 -10.97 -13.24
CA ILE A 270 -2.07 -10.58 -12.76
C ILE A 270 -0.95 -11.27 -13.56
N GLU A 271 -1.08 -12.56 -13.84
CA GLU A 271 -0.12 -13.29 -14.67
C GLU A 271 -0.04 -12.70 -16.08
N TRP A 272 -1.19 -12.42 -16.69
CA TRP A 272 -1.27 -11.75 -17.98
C TRP A 272 -0.55 -10.40 -17.96
N LEU A 273 -0.80 -9.54 -16.97
CA LEU A 273 -0.08 -8.27 -16.82
C LEU A 273 1.43 -8.46 -16.63
N SER A 274 1.85 -9.45 -15.84
CA SER A 274 3.25 -9.75 -15.55
C SER A 274 4.00 -10.19 -16.81
N THR A 275 3.37 -10.99 -17.68
CA THR A 275 3.96 -11.32 -19.00
C THR A 275 4.18 -10.09 -19.87
N HIS A 276 3.27 -9.11 -19.85
CA HIS A 276 3.39 -7.87 -20.62
C HIS A 276 4.43 -6.91 -20.05
N CYS A 277 4.65 -6.93 -18.73
CA CYS A 277 5.68 -6.15 -18.07
C CYS A 277 7.08 -6.44 -18.65
N ASN A 278 7.34 -7.70 -19.02
CA ASN A 278 8.64 -8.14 -19.54
C ASN A 278 8.97 -7.65 -20.95
N TYR A 279 8.03 -7.02 -21.68
CA TYR A 279 8.32 -6.43 -22.99
C TYR A 279 9.19 -5.17 -22.90
N ILE A 280 9.23 -4.52 -21.73
CA ILE A 280 10.03 -3.33 -21.49
C ILE A 280 11.15 -3.68 -20.52
N PRO A 281 12.43 -3.47 -20.88
CA PRO A 281 13.54 -3.79 -20.00
C PRO A 281 13.49 -2.92 -18.72
N PRO A 282 13.91 -3.46 -17.57
CA PRO A 282 13.93 -2.69 -16.34
C PRO A 282 15.05 -1.64 -16.37
N VAL A 283 14.76 -0.42 -15.92
CA VAL A 283 15.72 0.70 -15.87
C VAL A 283 16.51 0.62 -14.57
N GLN A 284 17.83 0.63 -14.63
CA GLN A 284 18.65 0.70 -13.42
C GLN A 284 18.43 2.03 -12.70
N SER A 285 18.17 1.97 -11.39
CA SER A 285 18.02 3.19 -10.59
C SER A 285 19.38 3.84 -10.35
N ASP A 286 19.61 5.04 -10.87
CA ASP A 286 20.81 5.82 -10.65
C ASP A 286 20.52 7.21 -10.04
N LEU A 287 21.59 7.96 -9.77
CA LEU A 287 21.50 9.30 -9.20
C LEU A 287 20.86 10.31 -10.17
N TYR A 288 21.03 10.14 -11.49
CA TYR A 288 20.50 11.05 -12.50
C TYR A 288 18.98 10.97 -12.57
N ILE A 289 18.41 9.76 -12.51
CA ILE A 289 16.97 9.54 -12.47
C ILE A 289 16.38 10.16 -11.20
N LEU A 290 17.02 9.97 -10.04
CA LEU A 290 16.57 10.60 -8.80
C LEU A 290 16.63 12.14 -8.87
N ALA A 291 17.70 12.70 -9.45
CA ALA A 291 17.82 14.12 -9.68
C ALA A 291 16.70 14.64 -10.60
N CYS A 292 16.33 13.89 -11.65
CA CYS A 292 15.21 14.24 -12.53
C CYS A 292 13.89 14.33 -11.75
N PHE A 293 13.60 13.41 -10.82
CA PHE A 293 12.41 13.52 -9.96
C PHE A 293 12.45 14.73 -9.04
N VAL A 294 13.61 15.03 -8.45
CA VAL A 294 13.78 16.22 -7.60
C VAL A 294 13.53 17.49 -8.41
N ILE A 295 14.12 17.62 -9.60
CA ILE A 295 13.94 18.78 -10.48
C ILE A 295 12.49 18.86 -10.96
N PHE A 296 11.87 17.73 -11.33
CA PHE A 296 10.48 17.68 -11.78
C PHE A 296 9.53 18.28 -10.74
N PHE A 297 9.73 17.97 -9.46
CA PHE A 297 8.92 18.57 -8.40
C PHE A 297 9.39 19.98 -8.03
N ALA A 298 10.69 20.30 -8.05
CA ALA A 298 11.18 21.62 -7.68
C ALA A 298 10.77 22.72 -8.68
N VAL A 299 10.73 22.41 -9.97
CA VAL A 299 10.51 23.40 -11.03
C VAL A 299 9.02 23.60 -11.31
N PRO A 300 8.48 24.84 -11.27
CA PRO A 300 7.07 25.09 -11.58
C PRO A 300 6.78 25.06 -13.09
N HIS A 301 7.79 25.25 -13.95
CA HIS A 301 7.64 25.43 -15.39
C HIS A 301 7.30 24.12 -16.12
N GLN A 302 6.19 24.08 -16.86
CA GLN A 302 5.69 22.86 -17.53
C GLN A 302 6.60 22.37 -18.67
N LEU A 303 7.22 23.27 -19.43
CA LEU A 303 8.16 22.86 -20.49
C LEU A 303 9.35 22.07 -19.94
N ILE A 304 9.91 22.49 -18.80
CA ILE A 304 11.03 21.80 -18.16
C ILE A 304 10.58 20.41 -17.68
N LYS A 305 9.37 20.30 -17.12
CA LYS A 305 8.78 19.00 -16.75
C LYS A 305 8.62 18.07 -17.95
N GLY A 306 8.15 18.58 -19.08
CA GLY A 306 8.05 17.83 -20.33
C GLY A 306 9.41 17.35 -20.82
N ALA A 307 10.41 18.23 -20.81
CA ALA A 307 11.78 17.89 -21.18
C ALA A 307 12.40 16.82 -20.27
N LEU A 308 12.14 16.87 -18.96
CA LEU A 308 12.60 15.84 -18.01
C LEU A 308 11.93 14.48 -18.26
N ILE A 309 10.63 14.47 -18.59
CA ILE A 309 9.94 13.23 -18.97
C ILE A 309 10.55 12.66 -20.25
N ALA A 310 10.78 13.51 -21.27
CA ALA A 310 11.42 13.08 -22.51
C ALA A 310 12.84 12.55 -22.26
N LEU A 311 13.61 13.19 -21.38
CA LEU A 311 14.94 12.74 -20.98
C LEU A 311 14.88 11.36 -20.28
N LEU A 312 13.94 11.15 -19.37
CA LEU A 312 13.75 9.86 -18.70
C LEU A 312 13.40 8.74 -19.70
N ILE A 313 12.57 9.06 -20.70
CA ILE A 313 12.25 8.13 -21.80
C ILE A 313 13.49 7.84 -22.63
N LEU A 314 14.29 8.86 -22.95
CA LEU A 314 15.50 8.70 -23.76
C LEU A 314 16.58 7.89 -23.02
N ILE A 315 16.80 8.15 -21.73
CA ILE A 315 17.70 7.35 -20.87
C ILE A 315 17.28 5.88 -20.92
N HIS A 316 15.99 5.61 -20.83
CA HIS A 316 15.46 4.25 -20.89
C HIS A 316 15.72 3.52 -22.22
N PHE A 317 15.75 4.22 -23.35
CA PHE A 317 16.06 3.61 -24.65
C PHE A 317 17.56 3.39 -24.90
N ILE A 318 18.43 4.06 -24.13
CA ILE A 318 19.89 4.00 -24.30
C ILE A 318 20.51 2.97 -23.34
N SER A 319 19.90 2.73 -22.19
CA SER A 319 20.30 1.74 -21.19
C SER A 319 19.87 0.32 -21.54
#